data_AF-S4NHC1-F1
#
_entry.id   AF-S4NHC1-F1
#
_cell.length_a   1.000
_cell.length_b   1.000
_cell.length_c   1.000
_cell.angle_alpha   90.00
_cell.angle_beta   90.00
_cell.angle_gamma   90.00
#
_symmetry.space_group_name_H-M   'P 1'
#
loop_
_entity.id
_entity.type
_entity.pdbx_description
1 polymer ?
#
loop_
_entity_poly.entity_id
_entity_poly.type
_entity_poly.pdbx_seq_one_letter_code
_entity_poly.pdbx_strand_id
1 'polypeptide(L)'
;MCWDLPDSSPKSPVLLYGCHLGGGNQLWRYHPDTQRLKHSANDNCLDWDPSTRNLFINPCTDTNTQEWLIDNVDAEMMAKWDNVAKRITGPVEDYP
;
A
#
# COMPACT_ATOMS: atom_id res chain seq x y z
N MET A 1 -12.30 -4.49 6.60
CA MET A 1 -11.44 -3.35 6.97
C MET A 1 -10.25 -3.34 6.04
N CYS A 2 -9.86 -2.16 5.57
CA CYS A 2 -8.75 -1.96 4.64
C CYS A 2 -7.75 -0.97 5.24
N TRP A 3 -6.49 -1.07 4.83
CA TRP A 3 -5.47 -0.06 5.11
C TRP A 3 -5.73 1.16 4.24
N ASP A 4 -5.95 2.28 4.89
CA ASP A 4 -6.36 3.54 4.29
C ASP A 4 -5.34 4.62 4.61
N LEU A 5 -4.98 5.39 3.57
CA LEU A 5 -4.05 6.48 3.69
C LEU A 5 -4.72 7.83 3.36
N PRO A 6 -5.25 8.54 4.36
CA PRO A 6 -5.97 9.80 4.12
C PRO A 6 -5.05 10.95 3.66
N ASP A 7 -3.75 10.88 3.98
CA ASP A 7 -2.73 11.84 3.56
C ASP A 7 -1.50 11.09 3.02
N SER A 8 -1.05 11.46 1.82
CA SER A 8 0.13 10.88 1.17
C SER A 8 1.45 11.56 1.55
N SER A 9 1.45 12.50 2.50
CA SER A 9 2.66 13.15 3.00
C SER A 9 3.54 12.17 3.81
N PRO A 10 4.88 12.30 3.76
CA PRO A 10 5.77 11.47 4.57
C PRO A 10 5.42 11.52 6.05
N LYS A 11 5.55 10.38 6.73
CA LYS A 11 5.16 10.16 8.14
C LYS A 11 3.65 10.15 8.41
N SER A 12 2.81 10.21 7.37
CA SER A 12 1.38 9.99 7.55
C SER A 12 1.08 8.56 8.01
N PRO A 13 0.24 8.38 9.05
CA PRO A 13 -0.08 7.07 9.60
C PRO A 13 -1.01 6.27 8.68
N VAL A 14 -0.86 4.95 8.67
CA VAL A 14 -1.82 4.05 8.02
C VAL A 14 -2.98 3.79 8.97
N LEU A 15 -4.21 4.03 8.50
CA LEU A 15 -5.44 3.84 9.28
C LEU A 15 -6.22 2.63 8.81
N LEU A 16 -7.18 2.17 9.61
CA LEU A 16 -8.16 1.17 9.21
C LEU A 16 -9.48 1.86 8.85
N TYR A 17 -9.96 1.62 7.64
CA TYR A 17 -11.26 2.15 7.18
C TYR A 17 -12.11 1.07 6.48
N GLY A 18 -13.37 1.39 6.20
CA GLY A 18 -14.26 0.54 5.41
C GLY A 18 -13.71 0.34 3.99
N CYS A 19 -13.69 -0.90 3.50
CA CYS A 19 -13.22 -1.20 2.15
C CYS A 19 -14.26 -0.77 1.11
N HIS A 20 -13.86 -0.03 0.08
CA HIS A 20 -14.77 0.44 -0.97
C HIS A 20 -14.32 0.08 -2.40
N LEU A 21 -13.20 -0.64 -2.56
CA LEU A 21 -12.72 -1.20 -3.84
C LEU A 21 -12.47 -0.17 -4.96
N GLY A 22 -12.39 1.12 -4.62
CA GLY A 22 -12.17 2.24 -5.54
C GLY A 22 -10.73 2.40 -6.03
N GLY A 23 -9.76 1.72 -5.41
CA GLY A 23 -8.36 1.69 -5.87
C GLY A 23 -7.52 2.95 -5.60
N GLY A 24 -8.00 3.91 -4.80
CA GLY A 24 -7.26 5.12 -4.45
C GLY A 24 -6.33 4.94 -3.24
N ASN A 25 -6.63 5.67 -2.16
CA ASN A 25 -5.92 5.62 -0.88
C ASN A 25 -5.86 4.24 -0.19
N GLN A 26 -6.66 3.26 -0.63
CA GLN A 26 -6.65 1.88 -0.13
C GLN A 26 -5.88 0.88 -1.00
N LEU A 27 -5.26 1.33 -2.09
CA LEU A 27 -4.53 0.45 -3.00
C LEU A 27 -3.05 0.34 -2.59
N TRP A 28 -2.63 -0.90 -2.34
CA TRP A 28 -1.26 -1.23 -1.97
C TRP A 28 -0.71 -2.31 -2.89
N ARG A 29 0.54 -2.16 -3.34
CA ARG A 29 1.25 -3.19 -4.11
C ARG A 29 2.40 -3.75 -3.28
N TYR A 30 2.47 -5.07 -3.18
CA TYR A 30 3.67 -5.73 -2.69
C TYR A 30 4.65 -5.99 -3.85
N HIS A 31 5.93 -5.70 -3.63
CA HIS A 31 7.01 -5.97 -4.57
C HIS A 31 7.90 -7.07 -3.99
N PRO A 32 7.74 -8.34 -4.41
CA PRO A 32 8.46 -9.47 -3.80
C PRO A 32 9.99 -9.33 -3.88
N ASP A 33 10.51 -8.78 -4.98
CA ASP A 33 11.94 -8.63 -5.23
C ASP A 33 12.63 -7.67 -4.23
N THR A 34 11.90 -6.67 -3.75
CA THR A 34 12.40 -5.67 -2.78
C THR A 34 11.77 -5.81 -1.40
N GLN A 35 10.79 -6.71 -1.26
CA GLN A 35 9.97 -6.91 -0.07
C GLN A 35 9.26 -5.64 0.41
N ARG A 36 8.94 -4.72 -0.51
CA ARG A 36 8.30 -3.43 -0.18
C ARG A 36 6.80 -3.46 -0.41
N LEU A 37 6.06 -2.88 0.53
CA LEU A 37 4.65 -2.53 0.35
C LEU A 37 4.57 -1.07 -0.08
N LYS A 38 4.24 -0.82 -1.36
CA LYS A 38 4.15 0.52 -1.95
C LYS A 38 2.72 1.02 -2.00
N HIS A 39 2.56 2.32 -1.73
CA HIS A 39 1.32 3.05 -1.89
C HIS A 39 1.44 4.03 -3.06
N SER A 40 0.57 3.87 -4.07
CA SER A 40 0.46 4.77 -5.24
C SER A 40 1.72 4.93 -6.11
N ALA A 41 1.63 5.82 -7.12
CA ALA A 41 2.73 6.18 -8.02
C ALA A 41 3.77 7.13 -7.41
N ASN A 42 3.49 7.72 -6.23
CA ASN A 42 4.37 8.71 -5.58
C ASN A 42 5.60 8.08 -4.89
N ASP A 43 5.87 6.80 -5.13
CA ASP A 43 7.00 6.03 -4.61
C ASP A 43 7.15 6.07 -3.08
N ASN A 44 6.00 6.06 -2.38
CA ASN A 44 5.93 5.89 -0.94
C ASN A 44 5.84 4.40 -0.57
N CYS A 45 6.55 4.03 0.49
CA CYS A 45 6.61 2.69 1.06
C CYS A 45 6.05 2.68 2.48
N LEU A 46 5.50 1.54 2.89
CA LEU A 46 5.18 1.24 4.28
C LEU A 46 6.48 1.16 5.09
N ASP A 47 6.54 1.94 6.16
CA ASP A 47 7.69 2.08 7.03
C ASP A 47 7.23 2.00 8.48
N TRP A 48 8.12 1.63 9.38
CA TRP A 48 7.83 1.60 10.81
C TRP A 48 8.99 2.14 11.62
N ASP A 49 8.67 2.71 12.78
CA ASP A 49 9.66 3.20 13.72
C ASP A 49 9.93 2.12 14.78
N PRO A 50 11.17 1.57 14.87
CA PRO A 50 11.52 0.54 15.85
C PRO A 50 11.34 0.96 17.32
N SER A 51 11.42 2.26 17.60
CA SER A 51 11.32 2.79 18.97
C SER A 51 9.88 2.95 19.43
N THR A 52 9.01 3.49 18.58
CA THR A 52 7.60 3.76 18.91
C THR A 52 6.64 2.66 18.44
N ARG A 53 7.09 1.81 17.52
CA ARG A 53 6.28 0.82 16.77
C ARG A 53 5.17 1.43 15.92
N ASN A 54 5.26 2.73 15.63
CA ASN A 54 4.32 3.40 14.75
C ASN A 54 4.50 2.94 13.30
N LEU A 55 3.38 2.76 12.61
CA LEU A 55 3.32 2.37 11.20
C LEU A 55 2.86 3.57 10.36
N PHE A 56 3.63 3.93 9.34
CA PHE A 56 3.41 5.11 8.52
C PHE A 56 3.94 4.89 7.10
N ILE A 57 3.72 5.86 6.22
CA ILE A 57 4.38 5.89 4.92
C ILE A 57 5.58 6.84 4.91
N ASN A 58 6.55 6.55 4.06
CA ASN A 58 7.71 7.40 3.82
C ASN A 58 8.19 7.17 2.38
N PRO A 59 8.99 8.07 1.78
CA PRO A 59 9.62 7.77 0.50
C PRO A 59 10.40 6.45 0.59
N CYS A 60 10.32 5.65 -0.47
CA CYS A 60 10.98 4.36 -0.51
C CYS A 60 12.50 4.53 -0.39
N THR A 61 13.12 3.79 0.53
CA THR A 61 14.57 3.74 0.76
C THR A 61 15.04 2.30 0.95
N ASP A 62 16.35 2.07 0.96
CA ASP A 62 16.95 0.74 1.16
C ASP A 62 17.12 0.39 2.65
N THR A 63 16.19 0.83 3.51
CA THR A 63 16.21 0.51 4.93
C THR A 63 15.40 -0.75 5.22
N ASN A 64 15.88 -1.53 6.19
CA ASN A 64 15.16 -2.72 6.68
C ASN A 64 13.82 -2.40 7.36
N THR A 65 13.57 -1.15 7.74
CA THR A 65 12.27 -0.70 8.27
C THR A 65 11.19 -0.61 7.21
N GLN A 66 11.55 -0.74 5.93
CA GLN A 66 10.60 -0.77 4.81
C GLN A 66 10.52 -2.15 4.12
N GLU A 67 11.18 -3.16 4.70
CA GLU A 67 11.18 -4.53 4.21
C GLU A 67 10.19 -5.39 5.02
N TRP A 68 9.29 -6.05 4.30
CA TRP A 68 8.17 -6.81 4.88
C TRP A 68 8.16 -8.22 4.29
N LEU A 69 8.43 -9.22 5.14
CA LEU A 69 8.28 -10.63 4.77
C LEU A 69 6.80 -11.02 4.85
N ILE A 70 6.23 -11.41 3.72
CA ILE A 70 4.87 -11.96 3.63
C ILE A 70 4.99 -13.48 3.50
N ASP A 71 4.33 -14.20 4.39
CA ASP A 71 4.44 -15.67 4.50
C ASP A 71 4.07 -16.40 3.21
N ASN A 72 2.98 -15.97 2.55
CA ASN A 72 2.50 -16.57 1.32
C ASN A 72 2.27 -15.49 0.26
N VAL A 73 2.99 -15.58 -0.85
CA VAL A 73 2.89 -14.66 -1.98
C VAL A 73 2.60 -15.45 -3.25
N ASP A 74 1.51 -15.11 -3.92
CA ASP A 74 1.21 -15.65 -5.24
C ASP A 74 2.02 -14.89 -6.30
N ALA A 75 3.10 -15.53 -6.77
CA ALA A 75 3.99 -14.96 -7.76
C ALA A 75 3.29 -14.70 -9.12
N GLU A 76 2.33 -15.53 -9.51
CA GLU A 76 1.58 -15.30 -10.75
C GLU A 76 0.67 -14.08 -10.65
N MET A 77 0.01 -13.89 -9.51
CA MET A 77 -0.81 -12.72 -9.23
C MET A 77 0.04 -11.44 -9.26
N MET A 78 1.23 -11.47 -8.63
CA MET A 78 2.14 -10.32 -8.62
C MET A 78 2.66 -9.97 -10.02
N ALA A 79 2.98 -10.97 -10.84
CA ALA A 79 3.41 -10.76 -12.23
C ALA A 79 2.31 -10.15 -13.11
N LYS A 80 1.02 -10.39 -12.77
CA LYS A 80 -0.14 -9.87 -13.52
C LYS A 80 -0.69 -8.57 -12.93
N TRP A 81 -0.07 -8.01 -11.88
CA TRP A 81 -0.59 -6.85 -11.12
C TRP A 81 -1.04 -5.69 -12.00
N ASP A 82 -0.19 -5.23 -12.92
CA ASP A 82 -0.44 -4.05 -13.76
C ASP A 82 -1.62 -4.24 -14.75
N ASN A 83 -2.02 -5.49 -15.00
CA ASN A 83 -3.18 -5.85 -15.81
C ASN A 83 -4.45 -6.02 -14.97
N VAL A 84 -4.31 -6.47 -13.71
CA VAL A 84 -5.44 -6.75 -12.81
C VAL A 84 -5.88 -5.51 -12.03
N ALA A 85 -4.94 -4.68 -11.56
CA ALA A 85 -5.21 -3.51 -10.72
C ALA A 85 -6.05 -2.42 -11.42
N LYS A 86 -6.13 -2.45 -12.76
CA LYS A 86 -7.00 -1.55 -13.54
C LYS A 86 -8.49 -1.84 -13.41
N ARG A 87 -8.86 -3.02 -12.88
CA ARG A 87 -10.25 -3.34 -12.57
C ARG A 87 -10.62 -2.75 -11.21
N ILE A 88 -10.82 -1.44 -11.18
CA ILE A 88 -11.57 -0.77 -10.11
C ILE A 88 -12.98 -1.37 -10.16
N THR A 89 -13.37 -2.08 -9.11
CA THR A 89 -14.68 -2.78 -9.03
C THR A 89 -15.60 -2.16 -7.98
N GLY A 90 -15.12 -1.13 -7.27
CA GLY A 90 -15.97 -0.30 -6.45
C GLY A 90 -17.03 0.41 -7.29
N PRO A 91 -18.20 0.74 -6.71
CA PRO A 91 -19.12 1.66 -7.36
C PRO A 91 -18.36 2.94 -7.71
N VAL A 92 -18.57 3.45 -8.93
CA VAL A 92 -18.10 4.79 -9.28
C VAL A 92 -18.74 5.72 -8.25
N GLU A 93 -17.93 6.44 -7.48
CA GLU A 93 -18.45 7.48 -6.60
C GLU A 93 -19.03 8.59 -7.48
N ASP A 94 -20.34 8.54 -7.71
CA ASP A 94 -21.11 9.66 -8.22
C ASP A 94 -21.18 10.72 -7.10
N TYR A 95 -20.09 11.43 -6.84
CA TYR A 95 -20.15 12.67 -6.07
C TYR A 95 -20.47 13.84 -7.02
N PRO A 96 -21.44 14.72 -6.67
CA PRO A 96 -21.79 15.90 -7.47
C PRO A 96 -20.66 16.95 -7.52
#